data_AF-A0A655C0B2-F1
#
_entry.id   AF-A0A655C0B2-F1
#
_cell.length_a   1.000
_cell.length_b   1.000
_cell.length_c   1.000
_cell.angle_alpha   90.00
_cell.angle_beta   90.00
_cell.angle_gamma   90.00
#
_symmetry.space_group_name_H-M   'P 1'
#
loop_
_entity.id
_entity.type
_entity.pdbx_description
1 polymer ?
#
loop_
_entity_poly.entity_id
_entity_poly.type
_entity_poly.pdbx_seq_one_letter_code
_entity_poly.pdbx_strand_id
1 'polypeptide(L)' 'MKANPGIHFEVDLEAQVVKAGDKTYSFKIDDFRRHCMLNGLDSIGLTLQHEDAIAEYEDKQPEFMR' A
#
# COMPACT_ATOMS: atom_id res chain seq x y z
N MET A 1 -17.33 9.26 -27.62
CA MET A 1 -16.03 8.66 -27.23
C MET A 1 -15.94 7.29 -27.86
N LYS A 2 -14.93 7.01 -28.70
CA LYS A 2 -14.72 5.67 -29.27
C LYS A 2 -13.98 4.83 -28.23
N ALA A 3 -14.53 3.68 -27.86
CA ALA A 3 -13.82 2.69 -27.06
C ALA A 3 -12.67 2.11 -27.88
N ASN A 4 -11.48 1.97 -27.27
CA ASN A 4 -10.30 1.41 -27.92
C ASN A 4 -9.90 0.10 -27.21
N PRO A 5 -10.66 -0.99 -27.42
CA PRO A 5 -10.36 -2.28 -26.79
C PRO A 5 -8.97 -2.76 -27.19
N GLY A 6 -8.17 -3.17 -26.20
CA GLY A 6 -6.77 -3.60 -26.39
C GLY A 6 -5.72 -2.53 -26.11
N ILE A 7 -6.11 -1.31 -25.72
CA ILE A 7 -5.14 -0.30 -25.26
C ILE A 7 -4.49 -0.73 -23.92
N HIS A 8 -3.17 -0.58 -23.84
CA HIS A 8 -2.40 -0.85 -22.62
C HIS A 8 -2.37 0.40 -21.73
N PHE A 9 -2.53 0.19 -20.43
CA PHE A 9 -2.40 1.22 -19.42
C PHE A 9 -1.23 0.88 -18.50
N GLU A 10 -0.35 1.85 -18.27
CA GLU A 10 0.69 1.76 -17.27
C GLU A 10 0.34 2.73 -16.13
N VAL A 11 0.36 2.24 -14.90
CA VAL A 11 0.08 3.04 -13.71
C VAL A 11 1.37 3.13 -12.90
N ASP A 12 1.95 4.32 -12.85
CA ASP A 12 3.13 4.62 -12.05
C ASP A 12 2.67 5.28 -10.75
N LEU A 13 2.75 4.50 -9.66
CA LEU A 13 2.31 4.95 -8.34
C LEU A 13 3.36 5.85 -7.65
N GLU A 14 4.64 5.73 -8.03
CA GLU A 14 5.71 6.56 -7.47
C GLU A 14 5.60 7.99 -7.99
N ALA A 15 5.44 8.15 -9.30
CA ALA A 15 5.24 9.43 -9.98
C ALA A 15 3.78 9.90 -9.98
N GLN A 16 2.84 9.06 -9.52
CA GLN A 16 1.41 9.32 -9.48
C GLN A 16 0.81 9.70 -10.84
N VAL A 17 1.18 8.93 -11.88
CA VAL A 17 0.69 9.12 -13.24
C VAL A 17 0.15 7.83 -13.85
N VAL A 18 -0.88 7.97 -14.69
CA VAL A 18 -1.38 6.90 -15.56
C VAL A 18 -0.99 7.24 -16.99
N LYS A 19 -0.31 6.33 -17.66
CA LYS A 19 0.02 6.43 -19.09
C LYS A 19 -0.93 5.55 -19.89
N ALA A 20 -1.55 6.12 -20.92
CA ALA A 20 -2.50 5.46 -21.80
C ALA A 20 -2.16 5.79 -23.26
N GLY A 21 -1.33 4.93 -23.89
CA GLY A 21 -0.68 5.28 -25.15
C GLY A 21 0.19 6.53 -24.99
N ASP A 22 0.00 7.53 -25.87
CA ASP A 22 0.74 8.80 -25.85
C ASP A 22 0.24 9.82 -24.82
N LYS A 23 -0.72 9.46 -23.97
CA LYS A 23 -1.32 10.37 -23.00
C LYS A 23 -0.89 10.04 -21.58
N THR A 24 -0.61 11.08 -20.79
CA THR A 24 -0.27 10.97 -19.38
C THR A 24 -1.28 11.74 -18.55
N TYR A 25 -1.74 11.13 -17.46
CA TYR A 25 -2.73 11.69 -16.55
C TYR A 25 -2.19 11.63 -15.12
N SER A 26 -2.06 12.79 -14.46
CA SER A 26 -1.72 12.83 -13.04
C SER A 26 -2.92 12.47 -12.17
N PHE A 27 -2.69 11.73 -11.10
CA PHE A 27 -3.71 11.46 -10.08
C PHE A 27 -3.18 11.78 -8.69
N LYS A 28 -4.08 11.89 -7.72
CA LYS A 28 -3.72 12.04 -6.31
C LYS A 28 -4.25 10.84 -5.52
N ILE A 29 -3.42 10.37 -4.60
CA ILE A 29 -3.75 9.35 -3.61
C ILE A 29 -3.21 9.83 -2.27
N ASP A 30 -3.84 9.38 -1.20
CA ASP A 30 -3.38 9.59 0.16
C ASP A 30 -1.99 8.96 0.39
N ASP A 31 -1.11 9.67 1.10
CA ASP A 31 0.29 9.26 1.32
C ASP A 31 0.41 7.92 2.04
N PHE A 32 -0.48 7.65 3.01
CA PHE A 32 -0.49 6.38 3.72
C PHE A 32 -0.87 5.23 2.78
N ARG A 33 -1.92 5.39 1.98
CA ARG A 33 -2.29 4.37 0.98
C ARG A 33 -1.20 4.16 -0.07
N ARG A 34 -0.54 5.24 -0.53
CA ARG A 34 0.61 5.15 -1.43
C ARG A 34 1.75 4.35 -0.80
N HIS A 35 2.11 4.67 0.43
CA HIS A 35 3.15 3.94 1.16
C HIS A 35 2.81 2.47 1.30
N CYS A 36 1.57 2.13 1.66
CA CYS A 36 1.13 0.74 1.76
C CYS A 36 1.24 0.00 0.43
N MET A 37 0.76 0.60 -0.67
CA MET A 37 0.83 -0.01 -1.99
C MET A 37 2.27 -0.16 -2.52
N LEU A 38 3.15 0.80 -2.27
CA LEU A 38 4.56 0.74 -2.68
C LEU A 38 5.35 -0.31 -1.91
N ASN A 39 5.08 -0.48 -0.61
CA ASN A 39 5.81 -1.40 0.25
C ASN A 39 5.12 -2.79 0.37
N GLY A 40 4.01 -3.00 -0.34
CA GLY A 40 3.22 -4.24 -0.23
C GLY A 40 2.62 -4.45 1.17
N LEU A 41 2.39 -3.37 1.93
CA LEU A 41 1.84 -3.44 3.27
C LEU A 41 0.32 -3.60 3.20
N ASP A 42 -0.18 -4.61 3.89
CA ASP A 42 -1.59 -4.76 4.23
C ASP A 42 -1.79 -4.51 5.74
N SER A 43 -3.02 -4.67 6.24
CA SER A 43 -3.38 -4.50 7.67
C SER A 43 -2.52 -5.37 8.59
N ILE A 44 -2.16 -6.57 8.14
CA ILE A 44 -1.24 -7.49 8.85
C ILE A 44 0.19 -6.93 8.80
N GLY A 45 0.65 -6.46 7.65
CA GLY A 45 1.99 -5.86 7.50
C GLY A 45 2.18 -4.62 8.38
N LEU A 46 1.13 -3.79 8.50
CA LEU A 46 1.11 -2.65 9.42
C LEU A 46 1.17 -3.08 10.89
N THR A 47 0.48 -4.16 11.25
CA THR A 47 0.56 -4.72 12.62
C THR A 47 1.97 -5.25 12.91
N LEU A 48 2.59 -5.94 11.95
CA LEU A 48 3.94 -6.50 12.09
C LEU A 48 5.04 -5.43 12.17
N GLN A 49 4.79 -4.19 11.72
CA GLN A 49 5.72 -3.08 12.00
C GLN A 49 5.87 -2.78 13.49
N HIS A 50 4.99 -3.31 14.34
CA HIS A 50 5.03 -3.18 15.79
C HIS A 50 5.42 -4.49 16.48
N GLU A 51 6.03 -5.45 15.77
CA GLU A 51 6.42 -6.76 16.31
C GLU A 51 7.20 -6.66 17.64
N ASP A 52 8.19 -5.76 17.74
CA ASP A 52 8.96 -5.56 18.97
C ASP A 52 8.10 -5.09 20.15
N ALA A 53 7.15 -4.17 19.90
CA ALA A 53 6.25 -3.66 20.92
C ALA A 53 5.20 -4.72 21.35
N ILE A 54 4.77 -5.55 20.41
CA ILE A 54 3.91 -6.71 20.68
C ILE A 54 4.67 -7.71 21.55
N ALA A 55 5.91 -8.05 21.21
CA ALA A 55 6.76 -8.96 21.97
C ALA A 55 7.02 -8.45 23.39
N GLU A 56 7.34 -7.16 23.56
CA GLU A 56 7.50 -6.55 24.88
C GLU A 56 6.23 -6.58 25.73
N TYR A 57 5.06 -6.42 25.11
CA TYR A 57 3.78 -6.52 25.79
C TYR A 57 3.48 -7.96 26.22
N GLU A 58 3.71 -8.93 25.32
CA GLU A 58 3.51 -10.35 25.58
C GLU A 58 4.47 -10.90 26.65
N ASP A 59 5.71 -10.40 26.73
CA ASP A 59 6.66 -10.76 27.78
C ASP A 59 6.22 -10.25 29.17
N LYS A 60 5.55 -9.08 29.20
CA LYS A 60 5.01 -8.48 30.43
C LYS A 60 3.65 -9.05 30.83
N GLN A 61 3.06 -9.97 30.06
CA GLN A 61 1.78 -10.57 30.43
C GLN A 61 1.93 -11.46 31.69
N PRO A 62 1.05 -11.28 32.70
CA PRO A 62 1.03 -12.14 33.87
C PRO A 62 0.83 -13.61 33.50
N GLU A 63 1.45 -14.51 34.26
CA GLU A 63 1.41 -15.96 34.03
C GLU A 63 -0.01 -16.56 33.99
N PHE A 64 -1.01 -15.88 34.57
CA PHE A 64 -2.41 -16.31 34.55
C PHE A 64 -3.18 -15.93 33.26
N MET A 65 -2.59 -15.11 32.38
CA MET A 65 -3.16 -14.71 31.08
C MET A 65 -2.61 -15.52 29.91
N ARG A 66 -1.64 -16.41 30.14
CA ARG A 66 -1.11 -17.36 29.16
C ARG A 66 -1.98 -18.60 29.03
#